data_AF-A0A4P7W8R1-F1
#
_entry.id   AF-A0A4P7W8R1-F1
#
_cell.length_a   1.000
_cell.length_b   1.000
_cell.length_c   1.000
_cell.angle_alpha   90.00
_cell.angle_beta   90.00
_cell.angle_gamma   90.00
#
_symmetry.space_group_name_H-M   'P 1'
#
loop_
_entity.id
_entity.type
_entity.pdbx_description
1 polymer ?
#
loop_
_entity_poly.entity_id
_entity_poly.type
_entity_poly.pdbx_seq_one_letter_code
_entity_poly.pdbx_strand_id
1 'polypeptide(L)'
;MCQLFSLASGILGALNPMEEVTLRVFTGQLRNPDYSITPEFKDYPIFADLQSLNSGELLLAQNINQQAETRSAYVKGTFHALNRPLQTGGDLIILKDGSEWLITSILEAWGGKDDWCKILMTRQKPSAL
;
A
#
# COMPACT_ATOMS: atom_id res chain seq x y z
N MET A 1 -19.76 -16.43 8.80
CA MET A 1 -18.70 -15.41 8.63
C MET A 1 -19.33 -14.24 7.90
N CYS A 2 -19.35 -13.05 8.51
CA CYS A 2 -20.23 -11.94 8.11
C CYS A 2 -19.69 -11.24 6.84
N GLN A 3 -20.49 -11.18 5.76
CA GLN A 3 -20.13 -10.53 4.48
C GLN A 3 -20.24 -8.99 4.51
N LEU A 4 -20.07 -8.37 5.68
CA LEU A 4 -20.27 -6.94 5.91
C LEU A 4 -19.41 -6.09 4.97
N PHE A 5 -18.19 -6.54 4.69
CA PHE A 5 -17.28 -5.81 3.82
C PHE A 5 -17.68 -5.88 2.35
N SER A 6 -18.13 -7.04 1.85
CA SER A 6 -18.66 -7.15 0.48
C SER A 6 -19.87 -6.22 0.27
N LEU A 7 -20.76 -6.16 1.26
CA LEU A 7 -21.91 -5.27 1.24
C LEU A 7 -21.51 -3.79 1.32
N ALA A 8 -20.61 -3.45 2.26
CA ALA A 8 -20.12 -2.09 2.44
C ALA A 8 -19.36 -1.61 1.19
N SER A 9 -18.48 -2.43 0.62
CA SER A 9 -17.78 -2.13 -0.63
C SER A 9 -18.71 -1.97 -1.82
N GLY A 10 -19.80 -2.74 -1.90
CA GLY A 10 -20.82 -2.56 -2.93
C GLY A 10 -21.55 -1.21 -2.82
N ILE A 11 -21.89 -0.79 -1.59
CA ILE A 11 -22.57 0.49 -1.33
C ILE A 11 -21.60 1.67 -1.50
N LEU A 12 -20.37 1.54 -1.00
CA LEU A 12 -19.33 2.58 -1.06
C LEU A 12 -18.76 2.73 -2.47
N GLY A 13 -18.80 1.69 -3.31
CA GLY A 13 -18.32 1.75 -4.69
C GLY A 13 -19.03 2.80 -5.55
N ALA A 14 -20.24 3.24 -5.15
CA ALA A 14 -20.93 4.36 -5.81
C ALA A 14 -20.34 5.75 -5.45
N LEU A 15 -19.64 5.85 -4.31
CA LEU A 15 -19.01 7.09 -3.81
C LEU A 15 -17.51 7.11 -4.09
N ASN A 16 -16.82 6.00 -3.80
CA ASN A 16 -15.40 5.81 -4.11
C ASN A 16 -15.21 4.41 -4.71
N PRO A 17 -15.21 4.31 -6.05
CA PRO A 17 -14.96 3.04 -6.71
C PRO A 17 -13.57 2.52 -6.36
N MET A 18 -13.44 1.21 -6.12
CA MET A 18 -12.11 0.60 -6.02
C MET A 18 -11.36 0.79 -7.33
N GLU A 19 -10.13 1.25 -7.21
CA GLU A 19 -9.24 1.43 -8.33
C GLU A 19 -8.32 0.21 -8.46
N GLU A 20 -8.11 -0.24 -9.70
CA GLU A 20 -7.07 -1.21 -10.00
C GLU A 20 -5.69 -0.53 -9.92
N VAL A 21 -4.84 -1.02 -9.03
CA VAL A 21 -3.50 -0.52 -8.77
C VAL A 21 -2.49 -1.68 -8.84
N THR A 22 -1.22 -1.37 -9.06
CA THR A 22 -0.18 -2.40 -9.10
C THR A 22 0.55 -2.47 -7.76
N LEU A 23 0.51 -3.64 -7.12
CA LEU A 23 1.36 -3.98 -6.00
C LEU A 23 2.70 -4.48 -6.51
N ARG A 24 3.76 -3.75 -6.22
CA ARG A 24 5.14 -4.11 -6.52
C ARG A 24 5.78 -4.67 -5.25
N VAL A 25 5.89 -6.00 -5.20
CA VAL A 25 6.46 -6.74 -4.07
C VAL A 25 7.96 -6.91 -4.27
N PHE A 26 8.74 -6.58 -3.25
CA PHE A 26 10.18 -6.81 -3.28
C PHE A 26 10.50 -8.30 -3.13
N THR A 27 11.16 -8.90 -4.12
CA THR A 27 11.46 -10.35 -4.14
C THR A 27 12.91 -10.68 -3.81
N GLY A 28 13.79 -9.69 -3.73
CA GLY A 28 15.19 -9.88 -3.36
C GLY A 28 16.13 -8.90 -4.04
N GLN A 29 17.41 -9.22 -4.00
CA GLN A 29 18.45 -8.41 -4.65
C GLN A 29 19.29 -9.30 -5.55
N LEU A 30 19.47 -8.86 -6.80
CA LEU A 30 20.40 -9.49 -7.72
C LEU A 30 21.73 -8.75 -7.65
N ARG A 31 22.81 -9.50 -7.40
CA ARG A 31 24.18 -8.99 -7.47
C ARG A 31 24.64 -9.12 -8.92
N ASN A 32 24.82 -7.99 -9.57
CA ASN A 32 25.29 -7.94 -10.93
C ASN A 32 26.79 -8.32 -11.01
N PRO A 33 27.29 -8.70 -12.21
CA PRO A 33 28.71 -9.03 -12.41
C PRO A 33 29.67 -7.87 -12.09
N ASP A 34 29.19 -6.64 -12.11
CA ASP A 34 29.92 -5.42 -11.72
C ASP A 34 29.86 -5.13 -10.20
N TYR A 35 29.33 -6.06 -9.42
CA TYR A 35 29.08 -5.95 -7.97
C TYR A 35 28.04 -4.89 -7.56
N SER A 36 27.34 -4.27 -8.51
CA SER A 36 26.18 -3.45 -8.18
C SER A 36 25.01 -4.32 -7.70
N ILE A 37 24.14 -3.73 -6.89
CA ILE A 37 22.98 -4.41 -6.30
C ILE A 37 21.73 -3.84 -6.98
N THR A 38 21.02 -4.68 -7.73
CA THR A 38 19.73 -4.31 -8.32
C THR A 38 18.61 -4.95 -7.51
N PRO A 39 17.70 -4.16 -6.93
CA PRO A 39 16.53 -4.70 -6.26
C PRO A 39 15.58 -5.33 -7.29
N GLU A 40 15.17 -6.58 -7.04
CA GLU A 40 14.18 -7.26 -7.85
C GLU A 40 12.79 -7.08 -7.24
N PHE A 41 11.83 -6.82 -8.12
CA PHE A 41 10.44 -6.68 -7.74
C PHE A 41 9.55 -7.51 -8.65
N LYS A 42 8.40 -7.93 -8.10
CA LYS A 42 7.33 -8.59 -8.84
C LYS A 42 6.04 -7.81 -8.69
N ASP A 43 5.42 -7.54 -9.83
CA ASP A 43 4.21 -6.72 -9.92
C ASP A 43 2.95 -7.61 -9.95
N TYR A 44 1.94 -7.24 -9.19
CA TYR A 44 0.64 -7.90 -9.12
C TYR A 44 -0.49 -6.87 -9.22
N PRO A 45 -1.48 -7.06 -10.11
CA PRO A 45 -2.66 -6.20 -10.14
C PRO A 45 -3.56 -6.51 -8.93
N ILE A 46 -3.93 -5.46 -8.20
CA ILE A 46 -4.83 -5.53 -7.04
C ILE A 46 -5.88 -4.42 -7.10
N PHE A 47 -6.96 -4.58 -6.34
CA PHE A 47 -7.96 -3.53 -6.15
C PHE A 47 -7.72 -2.82 -4.81
N ALA A 48 -7.69 -1.49 -4.85
CA ALA A 48 -7.50 -0.64 -3.68
C ALA A 48 -8.58 0.46 -3.65
N ASP A 49 -9.10 0.73 -2.46
CA ASP A 49 -9.92 1.91 -2.18
C ASP A 49 -9.02 2.96 -1.49
N LEU A 50 -8.67 4.01 -2.24
CA LEU A 50 -7.78 5.08 -1.80
C LEU A 50 -8.57 6.12 -1.02
N GLN A 51 -8.16 6.37 0.22
CA GLN A 51 -8.81 7.33 1.11
C GLN A 51 -7.84 8.45 1.48
N SER A 52 -8.34 9.69 1.53
CA SER A 52 -7.58 10.79 2.13
C SER A 52 -7.48 10.60 3.64
N LEU A 53 -6.32 10.86 4.24
CA LEU A 53 -6.20 10.83 5.71
C LEU A 53 -7.16 11.85 6.34
N ASN A 54 -7.95 11.40 7.31
CA ASN A 54 -8.73 12.31 8.16
C ASN A 54 -7.78 13.04 9.14
N SER A 55 -8.14 14.27 9.53
CA SER A 55 -7.35 15.20 10.36
C SER A 55 -6.80 14.61 11.66
N GLY A 56 -7.45 13.60 12.25
CA GLY A 56 -6.97 12.89 13.43
C GLY A 56 -5.82 11.91 13.16
N GLU A 57 -5.85 11.21 12.02
CA GLU A 57 -4.72 10.35 11.57
C GLU A 57 -3.54 11.22 11.11
N LEU A 58 -3.84 12.41 10.58
CA LEU A 58 -2.85 13.41 10.19
C LEU A 58 -1.95 13.80 11.38
N LEU A 59 -2.48 13.88 12.60
CA LEU A 59 -1.74 14.26 13.82
C LEU A 59 -0.74 13.19 14.26
N LEU A 60 -1.07 11.91 14.06
CA LEU A 60 -0.15 10.79 14.30
C LEU A 60 0.90 10.68 13.18
N ALA A 61 0.48 10.86 11.92
CA ALA A 61 1.38 10.88 10.76
C ALA A 61 2.35 12.07 10.77
N GLN A 62 1.91 13.25 11.24
CA GLN A 62 2.73 14.46 11.41
C GLN A 62 3.86 14.28 12.43
N ASN A 63 3.72 13.37 13.39
CA ASN A 63 4.81 13.01 14.31
C ASN A 63 5.84 12.06 13.69
N ILE A 64 5.49 11.36 12.59
CA ILE A 64 6.30 10.29 12.00
C ILE A 64 6.97 10.73 10.67
N ASN A 65 6.34 11.60 9.87
CA ASN A 65 6.89 12.08 8.59
C ASN A 65 6.30 13.46 8.19
N GLN A 66 6.99 14.56 8.52
CA GLN A 66 6.49 15.93 8.25
C GLN A 66 6.60 16.40 6.79
N GLN A 67 7.33 15.70 5.92
CA GLN A 67 7.68 16.22 4.58
C GLN A 67 7.11 15.42 3.40
N ALA A 68 6.50 14.24 3.64
CA ALA A 68 6.02 13.37 2.58
C ALA A 68 4.50 13.23 2.60
N GLU A 69 3.86 13.30 1.43
CA GLU A 69 2.42 13.10 1.28
C GLU A 69 2.05 11.68 1.75
N THR A 70 1.11 11.59 2.70
CA THR A 70 0.64 10.31 3.25
C THR A 70 -0.82 10.09 2.89
N ARG A 71 -1.16 8.87 2.53
CA ARG A 71 -2.54 8.43 2.24
C ARG A 71 -2.81 7.10 2.93
N SER A 72 -4.08 6.82 3.19
CA SER A 72 -4.51 5.50 3.67
C SER A 72 -5.25 4.81 2.55
N ALA A 73 -5.13 3.49 2.46
CA ALA A 73 -5.89 2.71 1.51
C ALA A 73 -6.41 1.43 2.15
N TYR A 74 -7.57 1.01 1.68
CA TYR A 74 -8.12 -0.31 1.97
C TYR A 74 -7.80 -1.21 0.80
N VAL A 75 -7.09 -2.30 1.08
CA VAL A 75 -6.66 -3.26 0.08
C VAL A 75 -7.10 -4.65 0.49
N LYS A 76 -7.45 -5.47 -0.50
CA LYS A 76 -7.82 -6.86 -0.26
C LYS A 76 -6.58 -7.75 -0.40
N GLY A 77 -6.22 -8.46 0.66
CA GLY A 77 -5.12 -9.42 0.65
C GLY A 77 -4.14 -9.26 1.81
N THR A 78 -3.17 -10.17 1.86
CA THR A 78 -2.09 -10.11 2.85
C THR A 78 -0.92 -9.30 2.29
N PHE A 79 -0.53 -8.25 3.00
CA PHE A 79 0.59 -7.37 2.63
C PHE A 79 1.65 -7.40 3.72
N HIS A 80 2.91 -7.14 3.37
CA HIS A 80 3.99 -7.03 4.33
C HIS A 80 4.35 -5.55 4.53
N ALA A 81 3.95 -4.98 5.66
CA ALA A 81 4.51 -3.70 6.10
C ALA A 81 6.01 -3.83 6.28
N LEU A 82 6.73 -2.72 6.07
CA LEU A 82 8.18 -2.63 6.27
C LEU A 82 8.57 -3.14 7.67
N ASN A 83 9.11 -4.34 7.73
CA ASN A 83 9.64 -5.00 8.91
C ASN A 83 11.14 -5.21 8.71
N ARG A 84 11.93 -4.21 9.14
CA ARG A 84 13.39 -4.19 8.98
C ARG A 84 14.08 -5.40 9.62
N PRO A 85 13.70 -5.88 10.82
CA PRO A 85 14.25 -7.12 11.39
C PRO A 85 14.01 -8.39 10.57
N LEU A 86 12.83 -8.51 9.94
CA LEU A 86 12.49 -9.67 9.11
C LEU A 86 12.98 -9.54 7.66
N GLN A 87 13.63 -8.41 7.30
CA GLN A 87 13.97 -8.05 5.92
C GLN A 87 12.76 -8.13 4.97
N THR A 88 11.55 -7.94 5.50
CA THR A 88 10.30 -7.98 4.72
C THR A 88 9.70 -6.58 4.63
N GLY A 89 8.94 -6.35 3.56
CA GLY A 89 8.38 -5.05 3.21
C GLY A 89 9.35 -4.15 2.43
N GLY A 90 8.89 -2.95 2.09
CA GLY A 90 9.41 -2.21 0.92
C GLY A 90 8.49 -2.34 -0.29
N ASP A 91 7.31 -2.95 -0.10
CA ASP A 91 6.28 -3.05 -1.12
C ASP A 91 5.78 -1.67 -1.51
N LEU A 92 5.68 -1.47 -2.83
CA LEU A 92 5.22 -0.23 -3.43
C LEU A 92 3.83 -0.46 -4.03
N ILE A 93 2.98 0.54 -3.92
CA ILE A 93 1.74 0.62 -4.69
C ILE A 93 1.94 1.67 -5.77
N ILE A 94 1.67 1.26 -7.01
CA ILE A 94 1.70 2.12 -8.17
C ILE A 94 0.25 2.37 -8.58
N LEU A 95 -0.15 3.63 -8.47
CA LEU A 95 -1.50 4.06 -8.87
C LEU A 95 -1.58 4.20 -10.40
N LYS A 96 -2.78 4.33 -10.97
CA LYS A 96 -2.95 4.46 -12.43
C LYS A 96 -2.29 5.71 -13.00
N ASP A 97 -2.12 6.75 -12.19
CA ASP A 97 -1.38 7.95 -12.57
C ASP A 97 0.15 7.72 -12.63
N GLY A 98 0.64 6.51 -12.34
CA GLY A 98 2.05 6.17 -12.32
C GLY A 98 2.80 6.68 -11.09
N SER A 99 2.11 7.25 -10.10
CA SER A 99 2.73 7.64 -8.83
C SER A 99 3.07 6.42 -7.97
N GLU A 100 4.24 6.46 -7.33
CA GLU A 100 4.74 5.36 -6.49
C GLU A 100 4.58 5.70 -5.01
N TRP A 101 3.95 4.78 -4.27
CA TRP A 101 3.63 4.93 -2.85
C TRP A 101 4.19 3.76 -2.05
N LEU A 102 5.05 4.05 -1.09
CA LEU A 102 5.63 3.05 -0.20
C LEU A 102 4.63 2.68 0.90
N ILE A 103 4.39 1.39 1.10
CA ILE A 103 3.62 0.90 2.25
C ILE A 103 4.49 1.05 3.50
N THR A 104 4.15 2.02 4.35
CA THR A 104 4.94 2.34 5.55
C THR A 104 4.42 1.63 6.80
N SER A 105 3.13 1.34 6.88
CA SER A 105 2.54 0.62 8.02
C SER A 105 1.23 -0.07 7.64
N ILE A 106 0.92 -1.20 8.27
CA ILE A 106 -0.43 -1.78 8.26
C ILE A 106 -1.11 -1.27 9.52
N LEU A 107 -2.16 -0.47 9.34
CA LEU A 107 -2.91 0.14 10.44
C LEU A 107 -3.89 -0.87 11.03
N GLU A 108 -4.58 -1.63 10.17
CA GLU A 108 -5.57 -2.63 10.59
C GLU A 108 -5.52 -3.82 9.64
N ALA A 109 -5.49 -5.03 10.18
CA ALA A 109 -5.67 -6.27 9.41
C ALA A 109 -6.88 -6.97 10.00
N TRP A 110 -7.98 -6.97 9.26
CA TRP A 110 -9.17 -7.71 9.67
C TRP A 110 -9.10 -9.10 9.07
N GLY A 111 -9.38 -10.13 9.87
CA GLY A 111 -9.57 -11.49 9.37
C GLY A 111 -8.33 -12.14 8.73
N GLY A 112 -8.50 -13.34 8.15
CA GLY A 112 -7.40 -14.22 7.75
C GLY A 112 -6.67 -13.79 6.48
N LYS A 113 -6.06 -14.75 5.77
CA LYS A 113 -5.25 -14.51 4.55
C LYS A 113 -5.99 -13.80 3.39
N ASP A 114 -7.33 -13.83 3.39
CA ASP A 114 -8.18 -13.35 2.29
C ASP A 114 -8.98 -12.09 2.64
N ASP A 115 -8.79 -11.54 3.83
CA ASP A 115 -9.54 -10.39 4.31
C ASP A 115 -8.80 -9.06 4.06
N TRP A 116 -9.47 -7.96 4.39
CA TRP A 116 -9.04 -6.61 4.08
C TRP A 116 -8.03 -6.10 5.08
N CYS A 117 -7.07 -5.30 4.62
CA CYS A 117 -6.23 -4.52 5.49
C CYS A 117 -6.26 -3.03 5.12
N LYS A 118 -6.17 -2.20 6.16
CA LYS A 118 -5.95 -0.77 6.05
C LYS A 118 -4.45 -0.53 6.13
N ILE A 119 -3.90 0.07 5.08
CA ILE A 119 -2.49 0.42 4.99
C ILE A 119 -2.31 1.93 5.02
N LEU A 120 -1.18 2.34 5.60
CA LEU A 120 -0.64 3.68 5.47
C LEU A 120 0.43 3.64 4.38
N MET A 121 0.33 4.58 3.45
CA MET A 121 1.29 4.71 2.36
C MET A 121 1.86 6.13 2.30
N THR A 122 3.12 6.22 1.92
CA THR A 122 3.86 7.47 1.79
C THR A 122 4.41 7.60 0.39
N ARG A 123 4.14 8.74 -0.26
CA ARG A 123 4.56 8.98 -1.64
C ARG A 123 6.08 8.99 -1.74
N GLN A 124 6.62 8.21 -2.67
CA GLN A 124 8.05 8.17 -2.99
C GLN A 124 8.36 8.91 -4.27
N LYS A 125 7.52 8.74 -5.31
CA LYS A 125 7.67 9.45 -6.58
C LYS A 125 6.36 10.12 -7.01
N PRO A 126 6.45 11.34 -7.57
CA PRO A 126 5.32 11.94 -8.25
C PRO A 126 4.94 11.14 -9.50
N SER A 127 3.73 11.38 -10.01
CA SER A 127 3.30 10.83 -11.30
C SER A 127 4.30 11.24 -12.38
N ALA A 128 4.72 10.28 -13.21
CA ALA A 128 5.52 10.57 -14.39
C ALA A 128 4.59 11.21 -15.43
N LEU A 129 4.67 12.54 -15.56
CA LEU A 129 4.01 13.29 -16.64
C LEU A 129 4.58 12.89 -18.01
#